data_AF-A0A5P8K4F6-F1
#
_entry.id   AF-A0A5P8K4F6-F1
#
_cell.length_a   1.000
_cell.length_b   1.000
_cell.length_c   1.000
_cell.angle_alpha   90.00
_cell.angle_beta   90.00
_cell.angle_gamma   90.00
#
_symmetry.space_group_name_H-M   'P 1'
#
loop_
_entity.id
_entity.type
_entity.pdbx_description
1 polymer ?
#
loop_
_entity_poly.entity_id
_entity_poly.type
_entity_poly.pdbx_seq_one_letter_code
_entity_poly.pdbx_strand_id
1 'polypeptide(L)'
;MHHHGYLWTGPKQRFDQEALRRPPHPEPPPAGSRPELIQRYREVAADFPTSDLPPLETAYWLIKPRSLVRGTWDEPKEAAAWIGERLAEYAPRFASEAERDTIYLTLLVNSAAERLGEGGDVSHGFYLERPSYLSLAAVTCSPNRSKSELACPAH
;
A
#
# COMPACT_ATOMS: atom_id res chain seq x y z
N MET A 1 19.07 -2.07 -0.35
CA MET A 1 17.69 -1.95 -0.87
C MET A 1 16.79 -2.14 0.33
N HIS A 2 15.93 -1.18 0.66
CA HIS A 2 15.08 -1.30 1.84
C HIS A 2 13.68 -1.80 1.47
N HIS A 3 13.02 -2.40 2.46
CA HIS A 3 11.63 -2.80 2.42
C HIS A 3 10.84 -1.95 3.43
N HIS A 4 9.81 -1.25 2.99
CA HIS A 4 9.00 -0.38 3.84
C HIS A 4 7.60 -0.95 4.04
N GLY A 5 7.19 -1.10 5.29
CA GLY A 5 5.90 -1.65 5.67
C GLY A 5 4.84 -0.56 5.77
N TYR A 6 3.66 -0.81 5.21
CA TYR A 6 2.50 0.07 5.27
C TYR A 6 1.29 -0.72 5.74
N LEU A 7 0.52 -0.12 6.65
CA LEU A 7 -0.70 -0.70 7.18
C LEU A 7 -1.78 0.35 7.21
N TRP A 8 -2.92 0.02 6.61
CA TRP A 8 -4.13 0.82 6.66
C TRP A 8 -5.31 -0.03 7.12
N THR A 9 -6.11 0.51 8.03
CA THR A 9 -7.39 -0.07 8.42
C THR A 9 -8.46 1.01 8.46
N GLY A 10 -9.68 0.64 8.09
CA GLY A 10 -10.80 1.58 8.12
C GLY A 10 -12.02 1.07 7.35
N PRO A 11 -13.08 1.89 7.24
CA PRO A 11 -14.27 1.51 6.50
C PRO A 11 -13.94 1.20 5.04
N LYS A 12 -14.41 0.06 4.53
CA LYS A 12 -14.23 -0.35 3.13
C LYS A 12 -14.71 0.72 2.13
N GLN A 13 -15.78 1.43 2.47
CA GLN A 13 -16.29 2.55 1.66
C GLN A 13 -15.25 3.67 1.48
N ARG A 14 -14.40 3.94 2.48
CA ARG A 14 -13.33 4.93 2.39
C ARG A 14 -12.20 4.41 1.49
N PHE A 15 -11.84 3.13 1.64
CA PHE A 15 -10.89 2.47 0.74
C PHE A 15 -11.37 2.47 -0.72
N ASP A 16 -12.67 2.43 -0.96
CA ASP A 16 -13.26 2.45 -2.31
C ASP A 16 -13.30 3.86 -2.95
N GLN A 17 -12.80 4.88 -2.26
CA GLN A 17 -12.61 6.22 -2.83
C GLN A 17 -11.40 6.24 -3.78
N GLU A 18 -11.57 5.66 -4.97
CA GLU A 18 -10.47 5.44 -5.92
C GLU A 18 -9.73 6.71 -6.35
N ALA A 19 -10.40 7.86 -6.36
CA ALA A 19 -9.81 9.12 -6.83
C ALA A 19 -8.54 9.53 -6.05
N LEU A 20 -8.43 9.14 -4.78
CA LEU A 20 -7.28 9.42 -3.93
C LEU A 20 -6.29 8.23 -3.84
N ARG A 21 -6.52 7.19 -4.63
CA ARG A 21 -5.69 5.98 -4.73
C ARG A 21 -4.93 5.91 -6.06
N ARG A 22 -5.18 6.85 -6.97
CA ARG A 22 -4.49 7.00 -8.24
C ARG A 22 -3.69 8.31 -8.23
N PRO A 23 -2.46 8.32 -8.77
CA PRO A 23 -1.80 9.59 -9.05
C PRO A 23 -2.64 10.43 -10.02
N PRO A 24 -2.48 11.77 -10.01
CA PRO A 24 -3.04 12.60 -11.06
C PRO A 24 -2.47 12.15 -12.42
N HIS A 25 -3.22 12.43 -13.49
CA HIS A 25 -2.71 12.21 -14.84
C HIS A 25 -1.41 13.02 -15.06
N PRO A 26 -0.37 12.46 -15.71
CA PRO A 26 0.90 13.18 -15.91
C PRO A 26 0.73 14.49 -16.68
N GLU A 27 -0.18 14.49 -17.66
CA GLU A 27 -0.54 15.68 -18.41
C GLU A 27 -1.73 16.39 -17.75
N PRO A 28 -1.61 17.66 -17.36
CA PRO A 28 -2.73 18.43 -16.82
C PRO A 28 -3.78 18.73 -17.90
N PRO A 29 -5.04 18.99 -17.52
CA PRO A 29 -6.07 19.42 -18.46
C PRO A 29 -5.64 20.67 -19.26
N PRO A 30 -5.88 20.72 -20.59
CA PRO A 30 -5.51 21.87 -21.43
C PRO A 30 -6.11 23.19 -20.93
N ALA A 31 -5.40 24.30 -21.20
CA ALA A 31 -5.91 25.64 -20.96
C ALA A 31 -7.19 25.88 -21.80
N GLY A 32 -8.33 26.09 -21.13
CA GLY A 32 -9.66 26.15 -21.75
C GLY A 32 -10.57 24.97 -21.39
N SER A 33 -10.06 23.96 -20.69
CA SER A 33 -10.88 22.92 -20.07
C SER A 33 -11.87 23.51 -19.07
N ARG A 34 -12.95 22.76 -18.79
CA ARG A 34 -13.95 23.16 -17.80
C ARG A 34 -13.29 23.45 -16.43
N PRO A 35 -13.65 24.54 -15.74
CA PRO A 35 -13.06 24.89 -14.45
C PRO A 35 -13.11 23.76 -13.42
N GLU A 36 -14.23 23.01 -13.39
CA GLU A 36 -14.41 21.84 -12.52
C GLU A 36 -13.33 20.76 -12.73
N LEU A 37 -12.92 20.52 -13.98
CA LEU A 37 -11.91 19.52 -14.32
C LEU A 37 -10.51 19.97 -13.87
N ILE A 38 -10.19 21.24 -14.09
CA ILE A 38 -8.91 21.82 -13.64
C ILE A 38 -8.83 21.79 -12.13
N GLN A 39 -9.91 22.14 -11.43
CA GLN A 39 -9.99 22.11 -9.98
C GLN A 39 -9.83 20.68 -9.45
N ARG A 40 -10.54 19.71 -10.03
CA ARG A 40 -10.42 18.29 -9.64
C ARG A 40 -9.01 17.74 -9.83
N TYR A 41 -8.34 18.11 -10.92
CA TYR A 41 -6.95 17.73 -11.15
C TYR A 41 -6.03 18.26 -10.04
N ARG A 42 -6.18 19.54 -9.68
CA ARG A 42 -5.37 20.18 -8.63
C ARG A 42 -5.60 19.53 -7.27
N GLU A 43 -6.84 19.21 -6.92
CA GLU A 43 -7.18 18.50 -5.69
C GLU A 43 -6.49 17.14 -5.64
N VAL A 44 -6.63 16.32 -6.68
CA VAL A 44 -6.00 14.99 -6.71
C VAL A 44 -4.47 15.11 -6.66
N ALA A 45 -3.88 16.07 -7.38
CA ALA A 45 -2.44 16.30 -7.37
C ALA A 45 -1.90 16.71 -6.00
N ALA A 46 -2.68 17.47 -5.22
CA ALA A 46 -2.33 17.87 -3.86
C ALA A 46 -2.58 16.74 -2.85
N ASP A 47 -3.72 16.06 -2.95
CA ASP A 47 -4.19 15.11 -1.93
C ASP A 47 -3.59 13.71 -2.08
N PHE A 48 -3.34 13.25 -3.32
CA PHE A 48 -2.78 11.92 -3.56
C PHE A 48 -1.48 11.68 -2.81
N PRO A 49 -0.43 12.54 -2.88
CA PRO A 49 0.82 12.28 -2.18
C PRO A 49 0.61 12.23 -0.66
N THR A 50 -0.27 13.03 -0.07
CA THR A 50 -0.45 13.10 1.39
C THR A 50 -1.49 12.14 1.96
N SER A 51 -2.33 11.54 1.11
CA SER A 51 -3.39 10.61 1.51
C SER A 51 -2.82 9.32 2.11
N ASP A 52 -3.39 8.90 3.24
CA ASP A 52 -3.14 7.62 3.90
C ASP A 52 -3.81 6.42 3.22
N LEU A 53 -4.63 6.66 2.18
CA LEU A 53 -5.28 5.59 1.45
C LEU A 53 -4.26 4.74 0.67
N PRO A 54 -4.39 3.40 0.75
CA PRO A 54 -3.55 2.51 -0.05
C PRO A 54 -3.68 2.81 -1.54
N PRO A 55 -2.58 3.07 -2.27
CA PRO A 55 -2.63 3.34 -3.70
C PRO A 55 -3.08 2.10 -4.49
N LEU A 56 -3.52 2.30 -5.73
CA LEU A 56 -3.84 1.20 -6.65
C LEU A 56 -2.60 0.46 -7.12
N GLU A 57 -1.53 1.20 -7.46
CA GLU A 57 -0.22 0.62 -7.73
C GLU A 57 0.60 0.69 -6.44
N THR A 58 0.98 -0.47 -5.90
CA THR A 58 1.65 -0.61 -4.60
C THR A 58 2.90 0.26 -4.46
N ALA A 59 3.69 0.42 -5.53
CA ALA A 59 4.91 1.22 -5.54
C ALA A 59 4.68 2.70 -5.17
N TYR A 60 3.49 3.27 -5.40
CA TYR A 60 3.19 4.64 -4.99
C TYR A 60 3.07 4.84 -3.49
N TRP A 61 3.21 3.81 -2.67
CA TRP A 61 3.47 4.01 -1.25
C TRP A 61 4.77 4.80 -1.01
N LEU A 62 5.75 4.70 -1.90
CA LEU A 62 7.05 5.38 -1.78
C LEU A 62 6.95 6.91 -1.87
N ILE A 63 5.92 7.43 -2.55
CA ILE A 63 5.70 8.88 -2.62
C ILE A 63 4.93 9.45 -1.42
N LYS A 64 4.37 8.57 -0.59
CA LYS A 64 3.56 8.98 0.56
C LYS A 64 4.45 9.46 1.71
N PRO A 65 3.94 10.28 2.65
CA PRO A 65 4.70 10.72 3.81
C PRO A 65 5.36 9.58 4.56
N ARG A 66 6.62 9.79 4.95
CA ARG A 66 7.39 8.86 5.79
C ARG A 66 6.67 8.49 7.09
N SER A 67 5.80 9.35 7.61
CA SER A 67 4.97 9.07 8.80
C SER A 67 3.99 7.89 8.63
N LEU A 68 3.74 7.45 7.40
CA LEU A 68 2.92 6.27 7.10
C LEU A 68 3.73 4.98 7.09
N VAL A 69 5.06 5.06 7.04
CA VAL A 69 5.95 3.88 7.15
C VAL A 69 5.83 3.32 8.57
N ARG A 70 5.51 2.03 8.67
CA ARG A 70 5.35 1.30 9.94
C ARG A 70 6.61 0.54 10.35
N GLY A 71 7.52 0.34 9.41
CA GLY A 71 8.83 -0.23 9.63
C GLY A 71 9.64 -0.19 8.34
N THR A 72 10.95 -0.26 8.51
CA THR A 72 11.92 -0.31 7.42
C THR A 72 12.90 -1.41 7.74
N TRP A 73 13.15 -2.30 6.78
CA TRP A 73 14.04 -3.44 6.95
C TRP A 73 15.00 -3.53 5.77
N ASP A 74 16.21 -4.02 6.04
CA ASP A 74 17.20 -4.34 5.02
C ASP A 74 16.99 -5.74 4.44
N GLU A 75 16.47 -6.66 5.26
CA GLU A 75 16.31 -8.06 4.88
C GLU A 75 14.85 -8.40 4.50
N PRO A 76 14.61 -9.04 3.34
CA PRO A 76 13.27 -9.45 2.92
C PRO A 76 12.50 -10.28 3.96
N LYS A 77 13.22 -11.14 4.68
CA LYS A 77 12.65 -12.03 5.70
C LYS A 77 12.16 -11.27 6.93
N GLU A 78 12.80 -10.17 7.30
CA GLU A 78 12.37 -9.33 8.43
C GLU A 78 11.09 -8.58 8.08
N ALA A 79 11.00 -8.03 6.86
CA ALA A 79 9.78 -7.41 6.36
C ALA A 79 8.62 -8.42 6.24
N ALA A 80 8.90 -9.65 5.79
CA ALA A 80 7.91 -10.72 5.74
C ALA A 80 7.48 -11.19 7.14
N ALA A 81 8.40 -11.26 8.10
CA ALA A 81 8.08 -11.56 9.49
C ALA A 81 7.14 -10.50 10.08
N TRP A 82 7.40 -9.22 9.81
CA TRP A 82 6.50 -8.13 10.18
C TRP A 82 5.10 -8.30 9.56
N ILE A 83 5.00 -8.69 8.28
CA ILE A 83 3.70 -9.03 7.66
C ILE A 83 3.01 -10.13 8.46
N GLY A 84 3.72 -11.22 8.79
CA GLY A 84 3.19 -12.33 9.56
C GLY A 84 2.66 -11.93 10.93
N GLU A 85 3.39 -11.10 11.66
CA GLU A 85 2.94 -10.56 12.94
C GLU A 85 1.64 -9.77 12.81
N ARG A 86 1.54 -8.88 11.81
CA ARG A 86 0.32 -8.10 11.57
C ARG A 86 -0.83 -8.99 11.11
N LEU A 87 -0.58 -10.01 10.29
CA LEU A 87 -1.62 -10.98 9.91
C LEU A 87 -2.15 -11.73 11.14
N ALA A 88 -1.26 -12.23 12.01
CA ALA A 88 -1.66 -12.92 13.24
C ALA A 88 -2.43 -12.01 14.20
N GLU A 89 -2.03 -10.74 14.34
CA GLU A 89 -2.72 -9.74 15.15
C GLU A 89 -4.16 -9.49 14.69
N TYR A 90 -4.40 -9.45 13.37
CA TYR A 90 -5.72 -9.18 12.80
C TYR A 90 -6.55 -10.43 12.50
N ALA A 91 -5.94 -11.62 12.46
CA ALA A 91 -6.60 -12.87 12.08
C ALA A 91 -7.93 -13.14 12.82
N PRO A 92 -8.06 -12.91 14.14
CA PRO A 92 -9.34 -13.11 14.83
C PRO A 92 -10.51 -12.28 14.26
N ARG A 93 -10.20 -11.17 13.58
CA ARG A 93 -11.16 -10.20 13.05
C ARG A 93 -11.46 -10.40 11.56
N PHE A 94 -10.79 -11.31 10.86
CA PHE A 94 -11.06 -11.57 9.44
C PHE A 94 -12.48 -12.10 9.26
N ALA A 95 -13.18 -11.59 8.24
CA ALA A 95 -14.56 -11.97 7.98
C ALA A 95 -14.69 -13.41 7.46
N SER A 96 -13.67 -13.90 6.71
CA SER A 96 -13.64 -15.26 6.19
C SER A 96 -12.88 -16.19 7.13
N GLU A 97 -13.47 -17.33 7.48
CA GLU A 97 -12.79 -18.36 8.28
C GLU A 97 -11.57 -18.94 7.56
N ALA A 98 -11.64 -19.09 6.23
CA ALA A 98 -10.52 -19.56 5.43
C ALA A 98 -9.32 -18.61 5.47
N GLU A 99 -9.56 -17.30 5.63
CA GLU A 99 -8.48 -16.31 5.79
C GLU A 99 -7.86 -16.35 7.19
N ARG A 100 -8.54 -16.93 8.19
CA ARG A 100 -8.00 -17.14 9.55
C ARG A 100 -7.10 -18.36 9.65
N ASP A 101 -7.13 -19.23 8.64
CA ASP A 101 -6.38 -20.48 8.64
C ASP A 101 -4.87 -20.22 8.74
N THR A 102 -4.23 -20.84 9.73
CA THR A 102 -2.81 -20.60 10.02
C THR A 102 -1.89 -21.09 8.91
N ILE A 103 -2.29 -22.14 8.17
CA ILE A 103 -1.52 -22.64 7.03
C ILE A 103 -1.58 -21.60 5.91
N TYR A 104 -2.77 -21.06 5.62
CA TYR A 104 -2.95 -19.99 4.65
C TYR A 104 -2.11 -18.76 4.99
N LEU A 105 -2.13 -18.28 6.24
CA LEU A 105 -1.32 -17.12 6.64
C LEU A 105 0.20 -17.40 6.53
N THR A 106 0.63 -18.61 6.86
CA THR A 106 2.03 -19.02 6.69
C THR A 106 2.45 -19.01 5.22
N LEU A 107 1.57 -19.46 4.31
CA LEU A 107 1.83 -19.40 2.86
C LEU A 107 1.98 -17.97 2.36
N LEU A 108 1.16 -17.03 2.84
CA LEU A 108 1.28 -15.62 2.50
C LEU A 108 2.63 -15.04 2.95
N VAL A 109 3.06 -15.34 4.17
CA VAL A 109 4.36 -14.87 4.70
C VAL A 109 5.53 -15.42 3.90
N ASN A 110 5.51 -16.71 3.56
CA ASN A 110 6.56 -17.32 2.75
C ASN A 110 6.62 -16.70 1.34
N SER A 111 5.45 -16.53 0.70
CA SER A 111 5.36 -15.89 -0.61
C SER A 111 5.82 -14.43 -0.56
N ALA A 112 5.53 -13.71 0.52
CA ALA A 112 6.00 -12.34 0.73
C ALA A 112 7.53 -12.28 0.81
N ALA A 113 8.17 -13.18 1.57
CA ALA A 113 9.63 -13.25 1.69
C ALA A 113 10.30 -13.49 0.34
N GLU A 114 9.78 -14.44 -0.45
CA GLU A 114 10.26 -14.72 -1.81
C GLU A 114 10.11 -13.51 -2.72
N ARG A 115 8.91 -12.90 -2.75
CA ARG A 115 8.62 -11.76 -3.61
C ARG A 115 9.50 -10.55 -3.28
N LEU A 116 9.70 -10.25 -2.00
CA LEU A 116 10.56 -9.16 -1.55
C LEU A 116 12.04 -9.45 -1.88
N GLY A 117 12.48 -10.71 -1.76
CA GLY A 117 13.83 -11.14 -2.15
C GLY A 117 14.14 -10.98 -3.63
N GLU A 118 13.12 -11.08 -4.49
CA GLU A 118 13.21 -10.80 -5.93
C GLU A 118 13.06 -9.30 -6.27
N GLY A 119 13.03 -8.43 -5.26
CA GLY A 119 12.85 -6.98 -5.40
C GLY A 119 11.43 -6.56 -5.78
N GLY A 120 10.44 -7.44 -5.62
CA GLY A 120 9.04 -7.14 -5.83
C GLY A 120 8.40 -6.44 -4.63
N ASP A 121 7.15 -6.01 -4.81
CA ASP A 121 6.30 -5.46 -3.76
C ASP A 121 5.24 -6.49 -3.34
N VAL A 122 4.77 -6.37 -2.10
CA VAL A 122 3.70 -7.20 -1.54
C VAL A 122 2.53 -6.31 -1.15
N SER A 123 1.31 -6.74 -1.47
CA SER A 123 0.06 -6.09 -1.07
C SER A 123 -1.00 -7.15 -0.80
N HIS A 124 -1.52 -7.15 0.42
CA HIS A 124 -2.60 -8.02 0.87
C HIS A 124 -3.76 -7.17 1.38
N GLY A 125 -4.96 -7.73 1.24
CA GLY A 125 -6.19 -7.05 1.61
C GLY A 125 -7.22 -8.01 2.16
N PHE A 126 -7.76 -7.70 3.33
CA PHE A 126 -8.68 -8.57 4.05
C PHE A 126 -9.92 -7.81 4.49
N TYR A 127 -11.08 -8.43 4.31
CA TYR A 127 -12.29 -7.94 4.96
C TYR A 127 -12.21 -8.28 6.44
N LEU A 128 -12.39 -7.28 7.29
CA LEU A 128 -12.57 -7.48 8.72
C LEU A 128 -14.07 -7.53 9.04
N GLU A 129 -14.42 -7.57 10.33
CA GLU A 129 -15.76 -7.26 10.81
C GLU A 129 -16.31 -6.01 10.09
N ARG A 130 -17.43 -6.18 9.37
CA ARG A 130 -18.01 -5.11 8.55
C ARG A 130 -18.29 -3.88 9.42
N PRO A 131 -17.98 -2.67 8.94
CA PRO A 131 -17.62 -2.32 7.56
C PRO A 131 -16.10 -2.28 7.28
N SER A 132 -15.27 -2.86 8.14
CA SER A 132 -13.83 -2.60 8.14
C SER A 132 -13.04 -3.44 7.13
N TYR A 133 -11.90 -2.89 6.68
CA TYR A 133 -10.98 -3.52 5.75
C TYR A 133 -9.54 -3.28 6.22
N LEU A 134 -8.68 -4.29 6.07
CA LEU A 134 -7.24 -4.21 6.28
C LEU A 134 -6.55 -4.19 4.91
N SER A 135 -5.63 -3.26 4.72
CA SER A 135 -4.63 -3.30 3.66
C SER A 135 -3.25 -3.32 4.30
N LEU A 136 -2.44 -4.30 3.90
CA LEU A 136 -1.10 -4.53 4.41
C LEU A 136 -0.15 -4.65 3.23
N ALA A 137 0.90 -3.83 3.20
CA ALA A 137 1.85 -3.82 2.09
C ALA A 137 3.29 -3.73 2.59
N ALA A 138 4.21 -4.30 1.81
CA ALA A 138 5.64 -4.08 1.95
C ALA A 138 6.20 -3.71 0.57
N VAL A 139 6.93 -2.59 0.50
CA VAL A 139 7.38 -2.00 -0.78
C VAL A 139 8.88 -1.89 -0.80
N THR A 140 9.47 -2.38 -1.90
CA THR A 140 10.92 -2.38 -2.14
C THR A 140 11.33 -1.07 -2.78
N CYS A 141 12.25 -0.32 -2.16
CA CYS A 141 12.33 1.13 -2.39
C CYS A 141 13.26 1.62 -3.50
N SER A 142 14.42 0.99 -3.74
CA SER A 142 15.40 1.57 -4.68
C SER A 142 16.39 0.58 -5.30
N PRO A 143 16.51 0.58 -6.64
CA PRO A 143 15.44 1.02 -7.54
C PRO A 143 14.21 0.14 -7.30
N ASN A 144 13.01 0.72 -7.13
CA ASN A 144 11.79 -0.10 -7.14
C ASN A 144 11.67 -0.76 -8.53
N ARG A 145 11.34 -2.05 -8.57
CA ARG A 145 11.31 -2.83 -9.80
C ARG A 145 10.28 -2.32 -10.83
N SER A 146 9.16 -1.76 -10.38
CA SER A 146 8.07 -1.29 -11.25
C SER A 146 8.11 0.22 -11.52
N LYS A 147 8.74 0.99 -10.64
CA LYS A 147 8.83 2.46 -10.69
C LYS A 147 10.21 2.92 -10.23
N SER A 148 11.23 2.73 -11.08
CA SER A 148 12.63 3.00 -10.73
C SER A 148 12.93 4.47 -10.46
N GLU A 149 12.04 5.38 -10.86
CA GLU A 149 12.08 6.81 -10.62
C GLU A 149 11.69 7.22 -9.20
N LEU A 150 11.03 6.34 -8.43
CA LEU A 150 10.59 6.65 -7.08
C LEU A 150 11.74 6.56 -6.09
N ALA A 151 11.86 7.59 -5.25
CA ALA A 151 12.88 7.65 -4.21
C ALA A 151 12.50 6.82 -2.99
N CYS A 152 13.53 6.40 -2.25
CA CYS A 152 13.34 5.77 -0.94
C CYS A 152 12.82 6.80 0.08
N PRO A 153 11.75 6.52 0.84
CA PRO A 153 11.23 7.43 1.86
C PRO A 153 12.14 7.59 3.09
N ALA A 154 13.22 6.80 3.20
CA ALA A 154 14.22 6.93 4.26
C ALA A 154 15.37 7.91 3.91
N HIS A 155 15.44 8.40 2.67
CA HIS A 155 16.46 9.33 2.18
C HIS A 155 15.91 10.75 1.98
#